data_AF-A0A819Z6G4-F1
#
_entry.id   AF-A0A819Z6G4-F1
#
_cell.length_a   1.000
_cell.length_b   1.000
_cell.length_c   1.000
_cell.angle_alpha   90.00
_cell.angle_beta   90.00
_cell.angle_gamma   90.00
#
_symmetry.space_group_name_H-M   'P 1'
#
loop_
_entity.id
_entity.type
_entity.pdbx_description
1 polymer ?
#
loop_
_entity_poly.entity_id
_entity_poly.type
_entity_poly.pdbx_seq_one_letter_code
_entity_poly.pdbx_strand_id
1 'polypeptide(L)'
;MLSNKGRNHPNDDYDKEFHSSKRVRTSRIDENSSDYSHRRSYSLIEVANDKVICNDQCENGSYDVTSKSTSKNGIDTRKRSHSFVHPTIYSIVPNTQLTTIVKRPSQWGHVGQRIELYTNHFRINFSKQVDETIFYQFDVDVELLFRDGLWRSCRKDERLHVIKKIIEQEHFPLNINVKLFIKKTGQTNKFRLLIINLVKTCNLKTIFDFIEKRVSQRPHDPIRILEILFKQTQRIEMITIKNQSYSKYQRLDDLGDGRGLALGFYQAIVLGERGPMLHINNTFSCFYQNYNLVEFISCYLGHDIRKYGIPSKDQSLLVRKILKSLWFVTLYTNRIRRYRLKSFGRAANEQKFLKDQDEQITVANYFHDKWRIRLYHPHLPVVELFNPIDKNKIHFLPMELVIIDKWQRSLKPLTTEQRTKVTKKTVVRPGERYGMIRRVADECRFNHDEYLVKFGINVDVNEMIMLPARILSLPEIKYKSSQDDQHDVVERVQNGKWWLNNRFNKACEIHVWAVGARTECRKTKCRGQNVADKMSHGQNVAGQNVARQNVADISLR
;
A
#
# COMPACT_ATOMS: atom_id res chain seq x y z
N MET A 1 8.39 48.02 -13.10
CA MET A 1 7.38 49.03 -13.50
C MET A 1 6.04 48.31 -13.58
N LEU A 2 5.33 48.17 -12.46
CA LEU A 2 4.25 49.07 -11.99
C LEU A 2 3.09 49.19 -12.98
N SER A 3 1.94 48.61 -12.63
CA SER A 3 0.61 49.19 -12.86
C SER A 3 -0.47 48.37 -12.13
N ASN A 4 -0.79 48.80 -10.91
CA ASN A 4 -1.98 48.48 -10.13
C ASN A 4 -3.26 49.04 -10.77
N LYS A 5 -4.39 48.36 -10.54
CA LYS A 5 -5.78 48.84 -10.30
C LYS A 5 -6.66 47.57 -10.15
N GLY A 6 -7.37 47.25 -9.06
CA GLY A 6 -7.90 48.02 -7.94
C GLY A 6 -9.42 48.20 -8.09
N ARG A 7 -10.22 47.39 -7.37
CA ARG A 7 -11.65 47.55 -6.93
C ARG A 7 -12.09 46.21 -6.30
N ASN A 8 -12.14 46.01 -4.98
CA ASN A 8 -13.04 46.48 -3.91
C ASN A 8 -14.37 45.72 -3.74
N HIS A 9 -14.41 45.00 -2.60
CA HIS A 9 -15.50 44.68 -1.65
C HIS A 9 -16.52 43.55 -1.94
N PRO A 10 -17.15 42.96 -0.89
CA PRO A 10 -17.01 43.19 0.56
C PRO A 10 -16.73 41.94 1.43
N ASN A 11 -16.53 42.22 2.72
CA ASN A 11 -16.41 41.29 3.85
C ASN A 11 -17.58 40.32 3.96
N ASP A 12 -17.29 39.09 4.40
CA ASP A 12 -18.19 38.28 5.22
C ASP A 12 -17.34 37.46 6.20
N ASP A 13 -17.25 37.97 7.43
CA ASP A 13 -17.09 37.16 8.63
C ASP A 13 -18.43 36.45 8.88
N TYR A 14 -18.43 35.13 9.06
CA TYR A 14 -19.08 34.42 10.18
C TYR A 14 -19.03 32.89 9.99
N ASP A 15 -18.96 32.21 11.14
CA ASP A 15 -19.31 30.81 11.42
C ASP A 15 -18.27 29.69 11.20
N LYS A 16 -17.36 29.65 12.18
CA LYS A 16 -16.99 28.40 12.87
C LYS A 16 -18.23 27.84 13.59
N GLU A 17 -18.76 26.68 13.18
CA GLU A 17 -19.26 25.66 14.11
C GLU A 17 -19.47 24.28 13.44
N PHE A 18 -18.88 23.27 14.10
CA PHE A 18 -19.28 21.87 14.22
C PHE A 18 -20.15 21.21 13.13
N HIS A 19 -19.57 20.21 12.45
CA HIS A 19 -20.26 18.93 12.28
C HIS A 19 -19.35 17.72 12.48
N SER A 20 -19.59 17.08 13.62
CA SER A 20 -19.44 15.65 13.85
C SER A 20 -20.21 14.88 12.76
N SER A 21 -19.54 13.95 12.10
CA SER A 21 -20.23 12.93 11.31
C SER A 21 -19.93 11.55 11.88
N LYS A 22 -21.02 10.81 12.05
CA LYS A 22 -21.16 9.57 12.81
C LYS A 22 -20.22 8.49 12.26
N ARG A 23 -19.62 7.76 13.21
CA ARG A 23 -18.99 6.45 12.98
C ARG A 23 -20.01 5.51 12.34
N VAL A 24 -19.81 5.19 11.06
CA VAL A 24 -20.24 3.91 10.52
C VAL A 24 -19.18 2.89 10.96
N ARG A 25 -19.57 1.95 11.82
CA ARG A 25 -18.76 0.77 12.16
C ARG A 25 -18.66 -0.09 10.90
N THR A 26 -17.61 0.09 10.11
CA THR A 26 -17.14 -0.97 9.21
C THR A 26 -16.52 -2.05 10.09
N SER A 27 -17.06 -3.25 9.98
CA SER A 27 -16.58 -4.47 10.63
C SER A 27 -15.06 -4.57 10.46
N ARG A 28 -14.37 -4.65 11.60
CA ARG A 28 -12.97 -5.06 11.68
C ARG A 28 -12.91 -6.51 11.19
N ILE A 29 -12.33 -6.72 10.01
CA ILE A 29 -11.67 -7.99 9.73
C ILE A 29 -10.29 -7.84 10.35
N ASP A 30 -9.97 -8.73 11.28
CA ASP A 30 -8.69 -8.79 11.97
C ASP A 30 -7.56 -9.02 10.97
N GLU A 31 -6.92 -7.95 10.50
CA GLU A 31 -5.63 -8.00 9.82
C GLU A 31 -4.50 -8.15 10.86
N ASN A 32 -4.48 -9.29 11.53
CA ASN A 32 -3.25 -9.85 12.10
C ASN A 32 -2.59 -10.71 11.03
N SER A 33 -1.99 -10.08 10.01
CA SER A 33 -0.96 -10.74 9.20
C SER A 33 0.34 -9.96 9.36
N SER A 34 1.26 -10.57 10.11
CA SER A 34 2.67 -10.24 10.08
C SER A 34 3.16 -10.32 8.64
N ASP A 35 3.28 -9.17 7.98
CA ASP A 35 3.78 -9.09 6.60
C ASP A 35 5.30 -9.26 6.61
N TYR A 36 5.72 -10.51 6.84
CA TYR A 36 7.07 -11.01 6.63
C TYR A 36 7.10 -11.77 5.30
N SER A 37 8.10 -11.43 4.50
CA SER A 37 8.88 -12.33 3.66
C SER A 37 8.36 -13.78 3.54
N HIS A 38 7.42 -14.01 2.64
CA HIS A 38 7.19 -15.33 2.08
C HIS A 38 7.57 -15.37 0.59
N ARG A 39 8.09 -16.54 0.22
CA ARG A 39 8.70 -16.95 -1.04
C ARG A 39 8.12 -16.18 -2.23
N ARG A 40 8.95 -15.36 -2.89
CA ARG A 40 8.64 -14.90 -4.25
C ARG A 40 9.46 -15.75 -5.19
N SER A 41 8.82 -16.70 -5.85
CA SER A 41 9.37 -17.32 -7.06
C SER A 41 9.54 -16.22 -8.09
N TYR A 42 10.73 -16.17 -8.69
CA TYR A 42 10.97 -15.37 -9.87
C TYR A 42 10.82 -16.30 -11.06
N SER A 43 9.76 -16.09 -11.82
CA SER A 43 9.55 -16.74 -13.11
C SER A 43 10.52 -16.09 -14.10
N LEU A 44 11.48 -16.85 -14.62
CA LEU A 44 12.13 -16.49 -15.88
C LEU A 44 11.16 -16.75 -17.01
N ILE A 45 11.14 -15.84 -17.98
CA ILE A 45 10.21 -15.84 -19.10
C ILE A 45 11.03 -15.63 -20.36
N GLU A 46 11.04 -16.64 -21.21
CA GLU A 46 11.66 -16.63 -22.53
C GLU A 46 10.57 -16.91 -23.59
N VAL A 47 10.84 -16.56 -24.85
CA VAL A 47 9.99 -16.86 -26.02
C VAL A 47 10.88 -17.58 -27.03
N ALA A 48 10.49 -18.79 -27.42
CA ALA A 48 11.11 -19.53 -28.52
C ALA A 48 10.24 -19.39 -29.76
N ASN A 49 10.88 -19.21 -30.92
CA ASN A 49 10.23 -19.39 -32.22
C ASN A 49 10.48 -20.84 -32.63
N ASP A 50 9.47 -21.71 -32.54
CA ASP A 50 9.65 -23.12 -32.83
C ASP A 50 9.97 -23.34 -34.32
N LYS A 51 11.20 -23.79 -34.60
CA LYS A 51 11.45 -24.73 -35.70
C LYS A 51 11.43 -26.13 -35.09
N VAL A 52 10.44 -26.90 -35.54
CA VAL A 52 10.15 -28.33 -35.35
C VAL A 52 11.32 -29.15 -34.83
N ILE A 53 11.14 -29.77 -33.66
CA ILE A 53 11.81 -31.02 -33.30
C ILE A 53 10.76 -31.95 -32.69
N CYS A 54 10.34 -32.93 -33.47
CA CYS A 54 9.64 -34.11 -32.99
C CYS A 54 10.55 -34.88 -32.03
N ASN A 55 10.00 -35.41 -30.94
CA ASN A 55 10.38 -36.75 -30.50
C ASN A 55 9.25 -37.40 -29.69
N ASP A 56 8.98 -38.62 -30.12
CA ASP A 56 7.97 -39.55 -29.65
C ASP A 56 8.31 -40.20 -28.29
N GLN A 57 7.26 -40.79 -27.70
CA GLN A 57 7.23 -41.86 -26.69
C GLN A 57 7.57 -41.50 -25.23
N CYS A 58 6.55 -41.59 -24.36
CA CYS A 58 6.36 -42.80 -23.54
C CYS A 58 5.06 -42.74 -22.72
N GLU A 59 4.51 -43.93 -22.53
CA GLU A 59 3.17 -44.28 -22.10
C GLU A 59 2.90 -44.25 -20.58
N ASN A 60 1.61 -44.17 -20.26
CA ASN A 60 0.84 -44.88 -19.22
C ASN A 60 1.30 -44.87 -17.75
N GLY A 61 0.36 -44.48 -16.89
CA GLY A 61 0.40 -44.76 -15.46
C GLY A 61 -0.72 -44.06 -14.68
N SER A 62 -1.93 -44.59 -14.74
CA SER A 62 -3.00 -44.30 -13.78
C SER A 62 -2.60 -44.83 -12.42
N TYR A 63 -2.84 -44.08 -11.33
CA TYR A 63 -3.26 -44.66 -10.04
C TYR A 63 -3.97 -43.60 -9.20
N ASP A 64 -5.19 -43.96 -8.82
CA ASP A 64 -6.04 -43.35 -7.81
C ASP A 64 -5.64 -43.84 -6.41
N VAL A 65 -6.35 -43.39 -5.36
CA VAL A 65 -6.52 -43.99 -4.00
C VAL A 65 -6.17 -43.07 -2.82
N THR A 66 -7.23 -42.38 -2.37
CA THR A 66 -7.81 -42.29 -1.01
C THR A 66 -6.95 -42.18 0.26
N SER A 67 -7.39 -41.20 1.06
CA SER A 67 -7.38 -41.06 2.52
C SER A 67 -7.28 -42.32 3.40
N LYS A 68 -6.53 -42.21 4.51
CA LYS A 68 -7.03 -42.54 5.87
C LYS A 68 -6.13 -41.99 7.00
N SER A 69 -6.83 -41.68 8.08
CA SER A 69 -6.44 -41.16 9.39
C SER A 69 -5.63 -42.11 10.28
N THR A 70 -4.82 -41.56 11.20
CA THR A 70 -4.61 -42.15 12.55
C THR A 70 -4.21 -41.08 13.59
N SER A 71 -4.61 -41.38 14.83
CA SER A 71 -4.67 -40.58 16.07
C SER A 71 -3.39 -40.58 16.93
N LYS A 72 -3.18 -39.57 17.79
CA LYS A 72 -3.32 -39.61 19.29
C LYS A 72 -2.47 -38.58 20.06
N ASN A 73 -3.08 -38.08 21.14
CA ASN A 73 -2.56 -37.64 22.45
C ASN A 73 -1.98 -36.22 22.65
N GLY A 74 -2.50 -35.52 23.69
CA GLY A 74 -1.70 -34.52 24.41
C GLY A 74 -2.43 -33.37 25.15
N ILE A 75 -3.12 -33.68 26.26
CA ILE A 75 -3.20 -32.91 27.52
C ILE A 75 -3.92 -31.54 27.53
N ASP A 76 -5.02 -31.53 28.29
CA ASP A 76 -5.91 -30.43 28.63
C ASP A 76 -5.31 -29.53 29.74
N THR A 77 -5.20 -28.22 29.48
CA THR A 77 -5.05 -27.20 30.54
C THR A 77 -6.02 -26.05 30.29
N ARG A 78 -7.06 -25.99 31.12
CA ARG A 78 -8.12 -24.98 31.11
C ARG A 78 -7.57 -23.57 31.38
N LYS A 79 -7.67 -22.68 30.39
CA LYS A 79 -7.77 -21.23 30.60
C LYS A 79 -9.11 -20.74 30.03
N ARG A 80 -10.03 -20.35 30.91
CA ARG A 80 -11.32 -19.74 30.57
C ARG A 80 -11.06 -18.37 29.90
N SER A 81 -11.27 -18.28 28.60
CA SER A 81 -11.45 -17.02 27.89
C SER A 81 -12.95 -16.81 27.65
N HIS A 82 -13.54 -15.78 28.25
CA HIS A 82 -14.89 -15.32 27.89
C HIS A 82 -14.89 -14.83 26.44
N SER A 83 -15.43 -15.63 25.53
CA SER A 83 -15.70 -15.24 24.15
C SER A 83 -16.96 -14.37 24.12
N PHE A 84 -16.78 -13.09 23.79
CA PHE A 84 -17.88 -12.27 23.30
C PHE A 84 -18.34 -12.86 21.97
N VAL A 85 -19.52 -13.50 21.98
CA VAL A 85 -20.18 -13.98 20.76
C VAL A 85 -20.70 -12.75 20.02
N HIS A 86 -19.95 -12.28 19.02
CA HIS A 86 -20.52 -11.43 18.00
C HIS A 86 -21.56 -12.25 17.22
N PRO A 87 -22.78 -11.74 16.98
CA PRO A 87 -23.73 -12.43 16.12
C PRO A 87 -23.10 -12.53 14.74
N THR A 88 -22.79 -13.77 14.34
CA THR A 88 -22.30 -14.10 13.01
C THR A 88 -23.36 -13.66 12.01
N ILE A 89 -23.08 -12.62 11.23
CA ILE A 89 -23.91 -12.29 10.07
C ILE A 89 -23.64 -13.40 9.06
N TYR A 90 -24.54 -14.37 9.00
CA TYR A 90 -24.52 -15.39 7.95
C TYR A 90 -24.85 -14.71 6.63
N SER A 91 -23.94 -14.81 5.66
CA SER A 91 -24.29 -14.59 4.26
C SER A 91 -25.38 -15.60 3.89
N ILE A 92 -26.52 -15.12 3.38
CA ILE A 92 -27.59 -15.97 2.81
C ILE A 92 -27.08 -16.78 1.62
N VAL A 93 -25.99 -16.34 0.98
CA VAL A 93 -25.33 -17.09 -0.09
C VAL A 93 -24.41 -18.14 0.52
N PRO A 94 -24.66 -19.46 0.32
CA PRO A 94 -23.76 -20.51 0.77
C PRO A 94 -22.38 -20.33 0.15
N ASN A 95 -21.31 -20.46 0.95
CA ASN A 95 -19.92 -20.35 0.49
C ASN A 95 -19.53 -21.35 -0.64
N THR A 96 -20.39 -22.34 -0.92
CA THR A 96 -20.19 -23.39 -1.92
C THR A 96 -20.86 -23.12 -3.26
N GLN A 97 -21.72 -22.12 -3.39
CA GLN A 97 -22.26 -21.73 -4.69
C GLN A 97 -21.32 -20.72 -5.36
N LEU A 98 -20.41 -21.24 -6.19
CA LEU A 98 -19.77 -20.45 -7.24
C LEU A 98 -20.88 -19.85 -8.11
N THR A 99 -21.29 -18.62 -7.81
CA THR A 99 -22.20 -17.88 -8.67
C THR A 99 -21.49 -17.65 -9.99
N THR A 100 -22.06 -18.16 -11.07
CA THR A 100 -21.56 -17.86 -12.41
C THR A 100 -21.69 -16.36 -12.64
N ILE A 101 -20.59 -15.72 -13.05
CA ILE A 101 -20.62 -14.30 -13.38
C ILE A 101 -21.63 -14.12 -14.52
N VAL A 102 -22.69 -13.35 -14.27
CA VAL A 102 -23.71 -13.06 -15.29
C VAL A 102 -23.05 -12.31 -16.44
N LYS A 103 -23.19 -12.85 -17.66
CA LYS A 103 -22.65 -12.21 -18.87
C LYS A 103 -23.38 -10.88 -19.09
N ARG A 104 -22.64 -9.85 -19.52
CA ARG A 104 -23.23 -8.60 -20.00
C ARG A 104 -24.26 -8.93 -21.09
N PRO A 105 -25.51 -8.45 -21.01
CA PRO A 105 -26.48 -8.57 -22.08
C PRO A 105 -25.90 -8.07 -23.41
N SER A 106 -26.30 -8.66 -24.53
CA SER A 106 -25.76 -8.33 -25.86
C SER A 106 -26.01 -6.88 -26.28
N GLN A 107 -27.03 -6.24 -25.70
CA GLN A 107 -27.37 -4.85 -25.97
C GLN A 107 -26.69 -3.91 -24.97
N TRP A 108 -26.05 -2.89 -25.51
CA TRP A 108 -25.54 -1.77 -24.73
C TRP A 108 -26.69 -0.98 -24.13
N GLY A 109 -26.47 -0.27 -23.01
CA GLY A 109 -27.41 0.78 -22.62
C GLY A 109 -27.52 1.80 -23.78
N HIS A 110 -28.65 2.49 -23.91
CA HIS A 110 -28.85 3.55 -24.93
C HIS A 110 -29.35 4.87 -24.35
N VAL A 111 -29.87 4.85 -23.13
CA VAL A 111 -30.49 5.99 -22.45
C VAL A 111 -29.46 7.01 -21.96
N GLY A 112 -29.81 8.29 -22.05
CA GLY A 112 -29.02 9.41 -21.54
C GLY A 112 -28.30 10.21 -22.63
N GLN A 113 -27.91 11.43 -22.28
CA GLN A 113 -27.16 12.33 -23.16
C GLN A 113 -25.74 11.80 -23.37
N ARG A 114 -25.25 11.79 -24.61
CA ARG A 114 -23.88 11.34 -24.92
C ARG A 114 -22.83 12.33 -24.40
N ILE A 115 -21.72 11.81 -23.92
CA ILE A 115 -20.53 12.56 -23.51
C ILE A 115 -19.28 11.72 -23.79
N GLU A 116 -18.14 12.37 -24.03
CA GLU A 116 -16.84 11.71 -24.17
C GLU A 116 -16.05 11.84 -22.86
N LEU A 117 -15.47 10.72 -22.40
CA LEU A 117 -14.69 10.68 -21.18
C LEU A 117 -13.29 10.13 -21.47
N TYR A 118 -12.27 10.81 -20.96
CA TYR A 118 -10.94 10.23 -20.87
C TYR A 118 -10.87 9.28 -19.69
N THR A 119 -10.26 8.13 -19.91
CA THR A 119 -9.90 7.19 -18.86
C THR A 119 -8.40 7.26 -18.59
N ASN A 120 -7.96 6.77 -17.45
CA ASN A 120 -6.54 6.64 -17.13
C ASN A 120 -5.93 5.31 -17.63
N HIS A 121 -6.42 4.83 -18.77
CA HIS A 121 -5.93 3.64 -19.44
C HIS A 121 -5.18 4.02 -20.72
N PHE A 122 -4.09 3.31 -20.97
CA PHE A 122 -3.26 3.44 -22.16
C PHE A 122 -3.30 2.12 -22.91
N ARG A 123 -3.44 2.16 -24.23
CA ARG A 123 -3.52 0.95 -25.05
C ARG A 123 -2.16 0.25 -25.07
N ILE A 124 -2.18 -1.08 -24.95
CA ILE A 124 -0.99 -1.92 -25.13
C ILE A 124 -1.10 -2.56 -26.52
N ASN A 125 -0.05 -2.38 -27.32
CA ASN A 125 0.09 -2.92 -28.66
C ASN A 125 1.23 -3.94 -28.69
N PHE A 126 1.10 -4.94 -29.57
CA PHE A 126 2.09 -5.99 -29.76
C PHE A 126 2.54 -5.96 -31.23
N SER A 127 3.84 -5.84 -31.45
CA SER A 127 4.46 -5.78 -32.78
C SER A 127 4.81 -7.17 -33.34
N LYS A 128 4.98 -8.16 -32.46
CA LYS A 128 5.14 -9.57 -32.83
C LYS A 128 3.76 -10.22 -33.01
N GLN A 129 3.68 -11.26 -33.83
CA GLN A 129 2.45 -12.05 -33.95
C GLN A 129 2.09 -12.61 -32.57
N VAL A 130 0.97 -12.11 -32.03
CA VAL A 130 0.45 -12.48 -30.71
C VAL A 130 0.22 -13.99 -30.62
N ASP A 131 -0.17 -14.61 -31.73
CA ASP A 131 -0.50 -16.03 -31.82
C ASP A 131 0.73 -16.95 -31.63
N GLU A 132 1.92 -16.45 -31.95
CA GLU A 132 3.19 -17.18 -31.85
C GLU A 132 3.94 -16.90 -30.53
N THR A 133 3.45 -15.97 -29.69
CA THR A 133 4.16 -15.57 -28.47
C THR A 133 3.85 -16.54 -27.32
N ILE A 134 4.77 -17.47 -27.08
CA ILE A 134 4.72 -18.45 -26.00
C ILE A 134 5.64 -18.02 -24.85
N PHE A 135 5.09 -17.96 -23.64
CA PHE A 135 5.84 -17.75 -22.41
C PHE A 135 6.18 -19.08 -21.74
N TYR A 136 7.47 -19.31 -21.49
CA TYR A 136 7.93 -20.43 -20.66
C TYR A 136 8.22 -19.94 -19.25
N GLN A 137 7.61 -20.56 -18.24
CA GLN A 137 7.83 -20.26 -16.84
C GLN A 137 8.69 -21.34 -16.19
N PHE A 138 9.87 -20.95 -15.71
CA PHE A 138 10.79 -21.83 -15.00
C PHE A 138 10.83 -21.55 -13.50
N ASP A 139 10.98 -22.61 -12.71
CA ASP A 139 11.42 -22.52 -11.32
C ASP A 139 12.95 -22.61 -11.29
N VAL A 140 13.57 -21.61 -10.66
CA VAL A 140 15.03 -21.50 -10.59
C VAL A 140 15.52 -21.30 -9.17
N ASP A 141 16.72 -21.80 -8.89
CA ASP A 141 17.51 -21.36 -7.73
C ASP A 141 18.88 -20.86 -8.15
N VAL A 142 19.46 -19.98 -7.33
CA VAL A 142 20.84 -19.51 -7.51
C VAL A 142 21.60 -19.83 -6.25
N GLU A 143 22.72 -20.50 -6.39
CA GLU A 143 23.58 -20.89 -5.28
C GLU A 143 24.95 -20.21 -5.37
N LEU A 144 25.51 -19.88 -4.21
CA LEU A 144 26.83 -19.31 -4.03
C LEU A 144 27.75 -20.41 -3.49
N LEU A 145 28.96 -20.49 -4.04
CA LEU A 145 30.02 -21.33 -3.48
C LEU A 145 30.65 -20.63 -2.27
N PHE A 146 30.54 -21.25 -1.10
CA PHE A 146 31.15 -20.77 0.14
C PHE A 146 32.62 -21.22 0.24
N ARG A 147 33.37 -20.62 1.17
CA ARG A 147 34.80 -20.91 1.40
C ARG A 147 35.05 -22.35 1.87
N ASP A 148 34.04 -23.00 2.45
CA ASP A 148 34.04 -24.41 2.83
C ASP A 148 33.80 -25.35 1.64
N GLY A 149 33.69 -24.83 0.41
CA GLY A 149 33.45 -25.61 -0.80
C GLY A 149 31.98 -26.01 -1.00
N LEU A 150 31.08 -25.65 -0.08
CA LEU A 150 29.67 -26.01 -0.14
C LEU A 150 28.87 -24.95 -0.90
N TRP A 151 27.97 -25.42 -1.75
CA TRP A 151 26.97 -24.57 -2.39
C TRP A 151 25.83 -24.31 -1.42
N ARG A 152 25.44 -23.05 -1.27
CA ARG A 152 24.25 -22.69 -0.52
C ARG A 152 23.44 -21.67 -1.28
N SER A 153 22.12 -21.76 -1.13
CA SER A 153 21.19 -20.87 -1.79
C SER A 153 21.47 -19.39 -1.47
N CYS A 154 21.53 -18.56 -2.51
CA CYS A 154 21.85 -17.15 -2.40
C CYS A 154 20.76 -16.36 -1.69
N ARG A 155 21.15 -15.23 -1.10
CA ARG A 155 20.17 -14.25 -0.63
C ARG A 155 19.43 -13.64 -1.82
N LYS A 156 18.21 -13.18 -1.58
CA LYS A 156 17.29 -12.72 -2.63
C LYS A 156 17.88 -11.62 -3.54
N ASP A 157 18.60 -10.68 -2.96
CA ASP A 157 19.31 -9.61 -3.65
C ASP A 157 20.46 -10.12 -4.53
N GLU A 158 21.19 -11.13 -4.07
CA GLU A 158 22.23 -11.80 -4.85
C GLU A 158 21.64 -12.62 -6.01
N ARG A 159 20.52 -13.32 -5.80
CA ARG A 159 19.82 -14.08 -6.86
C ARG A 159 19.47 -13.19 -8.05
N LEU A 160 18.87 -12.03 -7.78
CA LEU A 160 18.46 -11.08 -8.83
C LEU A 160 19.66 -10.56 -9.63
N HIS A 161 20.75 -10.25 -8.94
CA HIS A 161 21.99 -9.78 -9.58
C HIS A 161 22.60 -10.84 -10.51
N VAL A 162 22.61 -12.10 -10.07
CA VAL A 162 23.15 -13.21 -10.87
C VAL A 162 22.27 -13.51 -12.07
N ILE A 163 20.95 -13.59 -11.88
CA ILE A 163 20.00 -13.86 -12.99
C ILE A 163 20.16 -12.81 -14.11
N LYS A 164 20.32 -11.53 -13.76
CA LYS A 164 20.57 -10.47 -14.75
C LYS A 164 21.82 -10.73 -15.58
N LYS A 165 22.95 -10.99 -14.91
CA LYS A 165 24.21 -11.25 -15.61
C LYS A 165 24.14 -12.47 -16.52
N ILE A 166 23.37 -13.49 -16.13
CA ILE A 166 23.13 -14.68 -16.97
C ILE A 166 22.37 -14.29 -18.23
N ILE A 167 21.26 -13.55 -18.10
CA ILE A 167 20.46 -13.07 -19.24
C ILE A 167 21.28 -12.17 -20.17
N GLU A 168 22.22 -11.40 -19.63
CA GLU A 168 23.11 -10.51 -20.40
C GLU A 168 24.23 -11.27 -21.14
N GLN A 169 24.65 -12.44 -20.63
CA GLN A 169 25.83 -13.17 -21.13
C GLN A 169 25.49 -14.38 -22.01
N GLU A 170 24.29 -14.95 -21.89
CA GLU A 170 23.86 -16.13 -22.66
C GLU A 170 22.39 -16.01 -23.10
N HIS A 171 22.02 -16.66 -24.22
CA HIS A 171 20.62 -17.03 -24.45
C HIS A 171 20.20 -17.97 -23.32
N PHE A 172 19.07 -17.69 -22.67
CA PHE A 172 18.70 -18.45 -21.49
C PHE A 172 18.51 -19.92 -21.92
N PRO A 173 19.20 -20.88 -21.31
CA PRO A 173 19.15 -22.25 -21.79
C PRO A 173 17.78 -22.83 -21.47
N LEU A 174 16.99 -23.15 -22.50
CA LEU A 174 15.71 -23.85 -22.37
C LEU A 174 15.85 -25.28 -21.83
N ASN A 175 17.07 -25.82 -21.79
CA ASN A 175 17.36 -27.15 -21.28
C ASN A 175 17.40 -27.16 -19.74
N ILE A 176 16.57 -28.01 -19.15
CA ILE A 176 16.57 -28.32 -17.71
C ILE A 176 17.94 -28.92 -17.35
N ASN A 177 18.50 -28.57 -16.19
CA ASN A 177 19.83 -28.97 -15.66
C ASN A 177 21.08 -28.22 -16.17
N VAL A 178 20.94 -27.10 -16.88
CA VAL A 178 22.12 -26.28 -17.23
C VAL A 178 22.64 -25.52 -15.99
N LYS A 179 23.94 -25.67 -15.71
CA LYS A 179 24.65 -24.97 -14.62
C LYS A 179 25.46 -23.82 -15.22
N LEU A 180 24.98 -22.59 -15.04
CA LEU A 180 25.68 -21.41 -15.52
C LEU A 180 26.57 -20.82 -14.43
N PHE A 181 27.87 -20.72 -14.70
CA PHE A 181 28.86 -20.26 -13.73
C PHE A 181 29.23 -18.81 -13.95
N ILE A 182 28.91 -17.95 -12.98
CA ILE A 182 29.33 -16.54 -13.03
C ILE A 182 30.40 -16.27 -11.97
N LYS A 183 31.52 -15.69 -12.42
CA LYS A 183 32.52 -15.05 -11.55
C LYS A 183 32.19 -13.56 -11.44
N LYS A 184 32.15 -13.02 -10.22
CA LYS A 184 32.06 -11.57 -10.02
C LYS A 184 33.41 -10.94 -10.39
N THR A 185 33.42 -9.96 -11.28
CA THR A 185 34.61 -9.13 -11.54
C THR A 185 35.08 -8.51 -10.21
N GLY A 186 36.31 -8.86 -9.80
CA GLY A 186 36.95 -8.36 -8.57
C GLY A 186 36.83 -9.20 -7.30
N GLN A 187 36.03 -10.28 -7.24
CA GLN A 187 35.99 -11.23 -6.11
C GLN A 187 35.70 -12.68 -6.55
N THR A 188 36.33 -13.66 -5.89
CA THR A 188 36.31 -15.12 -6.14
C THR A 188 34.96 -15.83 -5.89
N ASN A 189 33.86 -15.11 -5.72
CA ASN A 189 32.56 -15.73 -5.48
C ASN A 189 32.04 -16.36 -6.79
N LYS A 190 31.88 -17.69 -6.78
CA LYS A 190 31.29 -18.45 -7.89
C LYS A 190 29.81 -18.65 -7.62
N PHE A 191 28.98 -18.29 -8.59
CA PHE A 191 27.55 -18.56 -8.56
C PHE A 191 27.20 -19.66 -9.55
N ARG A 192 26.16 -20.44 -9.26
CA ARG A 192 25.50 -21.30 -10.23
C ARG A 192 24.00 -21.06 -10.26
N LEU A 193 23.43 -20.95 -11.45
CA LEU A 193 21.99 -21.03 -11.66
C LEU A 193 21.61 -22.51 -11.81
N LEU A 194 20.51 -22.89 -11.17
CA LEU A 194 19.88 -24.18 -11.31
C LEU A 194 18.48 -23.96 -11.89
N ILE A 195 18.25 -24.46 -13.10
CA ILE A 195 16.90 -24.58 -13.66
C ILE A 195 16.32 -25.88 -13.10
N ILE A 196 15.36 -25.75 -12.19
CA ILE A 196 14.79 -26.89 -11.46
C ILE A 196 13.77 -27.59 -12.34
N ASN A 197 12.82 -26.85 -12.90
CA ASN A 197 11.75 -27.38 -13.74
C ASN A 197 11.11 -26.28 -14.60
N LEU A 198 10.64 -26.69 -15.78
CA LEU A 198 9.63 -25.95 -16.52
C LEU A 198 8.29 -26.14 -15.79
N VAL A 199 7.77 -25.08 -15.19
CA VAL A 199 6.54 -25.09 -14.39
C VAL A 199 5.32 -25.00 -15.29
N LYS A 200 5.37 -24.12 -16.28
CA LYS A 200 4.21 -23.83 -17.12
C LYS A 200 4.62 -23.20 -18.45
N THR A 201 3.85 -23.53 -19.49
CA THR A 201 3.90 -22.85 -20.78
C THR A 201 2.58 -22.12 -20.99
N CYS A 202 2.62 -20.85 -21.38
CA CYS A 202 1.44 -19.99 -21.51
C CYS A 202 1.50 -19.20 -22.82
N ASN A 203 0.46 -19.28 -23.65
CA ASN A 203 0.38 -18.48 -24.88
C ASN A 203 -0.29 -17.12 -24.60
N LEU A 204 0.32 -16.03 -25.07
CA LEU A 204 -0.21 -14.67 -24.98
C LEU A 204 -1.59 -14.52 -25.64
N LYS A 205 -1.84 -15.23 -26.74
CA LYS A 205 -3.11 -15.31 -27.47
C LYS A 205 -4.31 -15.58 -26.59
N THR A 206 -4.14 -16.34 -25.51
CA THR A 206 -5.23 -16.66 -24.58
C THR A 206 -5.87 -15.41 -23.96
N ILE A 207 -5.13 -14.30 -23.84
CA ILE A 207 -5.68 -12.98 -23.45
C ILE A 207 -6.75 -12.52 -24.46
N PHE A 208 -6.44 -12.62 -25.74
CA PHE A 208 -7.32 -12.20 -26.83
C PHE A 208 -8.48 -13.16 -27.00
N ASP A 209 -8.24 -14.47 -26.93
CA ASP A 209 -9.30 -15.47 -26.95
C ASP A 209 -10.33 -15.23 -25.82
N PHE A 210 -9.87 -14.77 -24.64
CA PHE A 210 -10.76 -14.41 -23.55
C PHE A 210 -11.53 -13.12 -23.80
N ILE A 211 -10.86 -12.07 -24.31
CA ILE A 211 -11.50 -10.78 -24.63
C ILE A 211 -12.58 -10.96 -25.70
N GLU A 212 -12.29 -11.78 -26.72
CA GLU A 212 -13.21 -12.12 -27.79
C GLU A 212 -14.26 -13.18 -27.40
N LYS A 213 -14.25 -13.62 -26.14
CA LYS A 213 -15.22 -14.57 -25.58
C LYS A 213 -15.15 -15.97 -26.22
N ARG A 214 -14.05 -16.32 -26.88
CA ARG A 214 -13.76 -17.69 -27.37
C ARG A 214 -13.52 -18.64 -26.19
N VAL A 215 -12.96 -18.13 -25.10
CA VAL A 215 -12.81 -18.86 -23.83
C VAL A 215 -13.50 -18.13 -22.67
N SER A 216 -14.01 -18.88 -21.70
CA SER A 216 -14.72 -18.34 -20.53
C SER A 216 -13.80 -18.06 -19.34
N GLN A 217 -12.67 -18.75 -19.25
CA GLN A 217 -11.73 -18.62 -18.14
C GLN A 217 -10.78 -17.44 -18.37
N ARG A 218 -10.62 -16.59 -17.36
CA ARG A 218 -9.69 -15.46 -17.41
C ARG A 218 -8.24 -15.97 -17.40
N PRO A 219 -7.38 -15.57 -18.36
CA PRO A 219 -6.02 -16.08 -18.49
C PRO A 219 -5.09 -15.39 -17.48
N HIS A 220 -5.11 -15.87 -16.23
CA HIS A 220 -4.37 -15.24 -15.12
C HIS A 220 -2.85 -15.22 -15.32
N ASP A 221 -2.27 -16.25 -15.91
CA ASP A 221 -0.81 -16.38 -15.99
C ASP A 221 -0.19 -15.44 -17.03
N PRO A 222 -0.65 -15.40 -18.30
CA PRO A 222 -0.21 -14.38 -19.26
C PRO A 222 -0.37 -12.95 -18.76
N ILE A 223 -1.48 -12.62 -18.08
CA ILE A 223 -1.70 -11.29 -17.50
C ILE A 223 -0.63 -11.00 -16.44
N ARG A 224 -0.38 -11.96 -15.53
CA ARG A 224 0.64 -11.81 -14.48
C ARG A 224 2.04 -11.65 -15.06
N ILE A 225 2.34 -12.39 -16.14
CA ILE A 225 3.60 -12.31 -16.88
C ILE A 225 3.80 -10.92 -17.46
N LEU A 226 2.80 -10.39 -18.17
CA LEU A 226 2.86 -9.01 -18.67
C LEU A 226 3.05 -8.01 -17.51
N GLU A 227 2.32 -8.16 -16.40
CA GLU A 227 2.48 -7.29 -15.24
C GLU A 227 3.89 -7.35 -14.62
N ILE A 228 4.58 -8.49 -14.72
CA ILE A 228 5.96 -8.65 -14.29
C ILE A 228 6.89 -7.89 -15.24
N LEU A 229 6.71 -8.04 -16.56
CA LEU A 229 7.51 -7.33 -17.58
C LEU A 229 7.41 -5.81 -17.38
N PHE A 230 6.20 -5.27 -17.26
CA PHE A 230 5.96 -3.84 -17.00
C PHE A 230 6.59 -3.32 -15.70
N LYS A 231 6.95 -4.20 -14.76
CA LYS A 231 7.55 -3.83 -13.46
C LYS A 231 9.04 -4.12 -13.41
N GLN A 232 9.64 -4.68 -14.45
CA GLN A 232 10.99 -5.22 -14.36
C GLN A 232 12.04 -4.12 -14.14
N THR A 233 12.12 -3.13 -15.03
CA THR A 233 12.98 -1.95 -14.86
C THR A 233 12.61 -1.13 -13.62
N GLN A 234 11.31 -0.96 -13.39
CA GLN A 234 10.79 -0.23 -12.23
C GLN A 234 11.27 -0.80 -10.89
N ARG A 235 11.32 -2.12 -10.74
CA ARG A 235 11.82 -2.77 -9.51
C ARG A 235 13.30 -2.53 -9.28
N ILE A 236 14.06 -2.25 -10.33
CA ILE A 236 15.50 -1.98 -10.28
C ILE A 236 15.72 -0.53 -9.88
N GLU A 237 15.03 0.38 -10.54
CA GLU A 237 15.28 1.82 -10.44
C GLU A 237 14.49 2.50 -9.32
N MET A 238 13.30 2.00 -9.00
CA MET A 238 12.35 2.60 -8.06
C MET A 238 12.09 1.74 -6.82
N ILE A 239 11.42 2.32 -5.83
CA ILE A 239 10.83 1.58 -4.72
C ILE A 239 9.48 1.06 -5.18
N THR A 240 9.39 -0.25 -5.43
CA THR A 240 8.15 -0.88 -5.88
C THR A 240 7.50 -1.68 -4.75
N ILE A 241 6.25 -1.34 -4.40
CA ILE A 241 5.43 -2.01 -3.40
C ILE A 241 4.14 -2.49 -4.07
N LYS A 242 4.04 -3.81 -4.29
CA LYS A 242 2.95 -4.42 -5.07
C LYS A 242 2.85 -3.80 -6.47
N ASN A 243 1.81 -3.03 -6.73
CA ASN A 243 1.52 -2.35 -8.00
C ASN A 243 1.85 -0.86 -7.96
N GLN A 244 2.51 -0.39 -6.89
CA GLN A 244 2.85 1.00 -6.69
C GLN A 244 4.35 1.20 -6.79
N SER A 245 4.77 2.23 -7.50
CA SER A 245 6.16 2.56 -7.74
C SER A 245 6.44 4.00 -7.30
N TYR A 246 7.55 4.20 -6.58
CA TYR A 246 7.97 5.49 -6.03
C TYR A 246 9.44 5.76 -6.40
N SER A 247 9.73 6.92 -6.98
CA SER A 247 11.11 7.33 -7.29
C SER A 247 11.97 7.34 -6.03
N LYS A 248 13.19 6.82 -6.11
CA LYS A 248 14.18 6.83 -5.01
C LYS A 248 14.83 8.21 -4.79
N TYR A 249 14.68 9.10 -5.77
CA TYR A 249 15.34 10.41 -5.80
C TYR A 249 14.41 11.56 -5.39
N GLN A 250 13.12 11.27 -5.19
CA GLN A 250 12.19 12.29 -4.72
C GLN A 250 12.48 12.67 -3.27
N ARG A 251 12.22 13.94 -2.94
CA ARG A 251 12.10 14.38 -1.55
C ARG A 251 10.72 14.01 -1.02
N LEU A 252 10.66 13.55 0.22
CA LEU A 252 9.39 13.30 0.90
C LEU A 252 8.80 14.62 1.41
N ASP A 253 7.50 14.83 1.18
CA ASP A 253 6.76 15.94 1.79
C ASP A 253 6.63 15.68 3.30
N ASP A 254 7.15 16.56 4.15
CA ASP A 254 7.15 16.35 5.59
C ASP A 254 5.74 16.33 6.19
N LEU A 255 5.44 15.25 6.93
CA LEU A 255 4.18 15.08 7.63
C LEU A 255 4.31 15.32 9.14
N GLY A 256 5.54 15.46 9.67
CA GLY A 256 5.84 15.44 11.10
C GLY A 256 6.11 14.02 11.63
N ASP A 257 6.51 13.92 12.90
CA ASP A 257 6.83 12.67 13.60
C ASP A 257 7.87 11.77 12.88
N GLY A 258 8.78 12.38 12.12
CA GLY A 258 9.74 11.64 11.30
C GLY A 258 9.15 10.87 10.14
N ARG A 259 7.94 11.24 9.68
CA ARG A 259 7.28 10.67 8.50
C ARG A 259 7.23 11.69 7.38
N GLY A 260 7.25 11.19 6.15
CA GLY A 260 7.03 11.99 4.96
C GLY A 260 6.14 11.27 3.94
N LEU A 261 5.50 12.04 3.08
CA LEU A 261 4.64 11.55 2.00
C LEU A 261 5.46 11.46 0.72
N ALA A 262 5.44 10.28 0.10
CA ALA A 262 5.95 10.06 -1.25
C ALA A 262 4.81 10.12 -2.26
N LEU A 263 5.08 10.76 -3.39
CA LEU A 263 4.27 10.65 -4.60
C LEU A 263 4.83 9.51 -5.44
N GLY A 264 3.94 8.69 -5.97
CA GLY A 264 4.29 7.63 -6.91
C GLY A 264 3.14 7.40 -7.86
N PHE A 265 3.18 6.25 -8.52
CA PHE A 265 2.08 5.81 -9.36
C PHE A 265 1.74 4.35 -9.12
N TYR A 266 0.46 4.04 -9.29
CA TYR A 266 -0.10 2.71 -9.41
C TYR A 266 -0.12 2.31 -10.88
N GLN A 267 0.22 1.05 -11.16
CA GLN A 267 0.01 0.46 -12.47
C GLN A 267 -0.58 -0.95 -12.41
N ALA A 268 -1.46 -1.28 -13.34
CA ALA A 268 -2.02 -2.62 -13.50
C ALA A 268 -2.43 -2.88 -14.95
N ILE A 269 -2.55 -4.15 -15.32
CA ILE A 269 -3.10 -4.52 -16.62
C ILE A 269 -4.59 -4.77 -16.48
N VAL A 270 -5.37 -4.09 -17.31
CA VAL A 270 -6.81 -4.22 -17.40
C VAL A 270 -7.17 -4.75 -18.78
N LEU A 271 -8.12 -5.68 -18.84
CA LEU A 271 -8.61 -6.19 -20.13
C LEU A 271 -9.85 -5.39 -20.51
N GLY A 272 -9.78 -4.68 -21.64
CA GLY A 272 -10.91 -4.00 -22.25
C GLY A 272 -11.41 -4.78 -23.47
N GLU A 273 -12.51 -4.33 -24.05
CA GLU A 273 -13.11 -4.99 -25.23
C GLU A 273 -12.23 -4.93 -26.48
N ARG A 274 -11.30 -3.97 -26.54
CA ARG A 274 -10.40 -3.76 -27.68
C ARG A 274 -8.98 -4.28 -27.45
N GLY A 275 -8.75 -4.98 -26.34
CA GLY A 275 -7.43 -5.50 -25.98
C GLY A 275 -7.02 -5.20 -24.53
N PRO A 276 -5.82 -5.66 -24.13
CA PRO A 276 -5.22 -5.29 -22.86
C PRO A 276 -4.81 -3.81 -22.86
N MET A 277 -4.94 -3.18 -21.69
CA MET A 277 -4.65 -1.78 -21.45
C MET A 277 -3.83 -1.64 -20.18
N LEU A 278 -2.91 -0.68 -20.16
CA LEU A 278 -2.16 -0.31 -18.97
C LEU A 278 -2.94 0.77 -18.22
N HIS A 279 -3.42 0.43 -17.04
CA HIS A 279 -4.03 1.37 -16.10
C HIS A 279 -2.93 2.05 -15.30
N ILE A 280 -2.86 3.39 -15.35
CA ILE A 280 -1.93 4.19 -14.55
C ILE A 280 -2.72 5.17 -13.69
N ASN A 281 -2.35 5.31 -12.42
CA ASN A 281 -2.92 6.34 -11.57
C ASN A 281 -1.90 6.86 -10.58
N ASN A 282 -2.06 8.08 -10.09
CA ASN A 282 -1.20 8.60 -9.03
C ASN A 282 -1.50 7.88 -7.71
N THR A 283 -0.46 7.65 -6.93
CA THR A 283 -0.58 7.09 -5.59
C THR A 283 0.29 7.85 -4.61
N PHE A 284 -0.11 7.83 -3.35
CA PHE A 284 0.60 8.49 -2.27
C PHE A 284 0.80 7.48 -1.14
N SER A 285 2.01 7.45 -0.57
CA SER A 285 2.27 6.64 0.63
C SER A 285 3.16 7.36 1.62
N CYS A 286 2.96 7.02 2.88
CA CYS A 286 3.79 7.52 3.96
C CYS A 286 5.01 6.63 4.16
N PHE A 287 6.18 7.24 4.23
CA PHE A 287 7.46 6.61 4.53
C PHE A 287 8.10 7.30 5.72
N TYR A 288 8.99 6.61 6.43
CA TYR A 288 9.84 7.27 7.43
C TYR A 288 10.92 8.08 6.71
N GLN A 289 11.17 9.29 7.22
CA GLN A 289 12.24 10.15 6.73
C GLN A 289 13.60 9.54 7.02
N ASN A 290 14.59 9.87 6.18
CA ASN A 290 15.97 9.42 6.35
C ASN A 290 16.67 10.26 7.43
N TYR A 291 16.33 10.04 8.69
CA TYR A 291 16.92 10.70 9.84
C TYR A 291 17.96 9.81 10.53
N ASN A 292 18.96 10.45 11.13
CA ASN A 292 19.70 9.77 12.20
C ASN A 292 18.75 9.54 13.39
N LEU A 293 19.11 8.59 14.26
CA LEU A 293 18.19 8.16 15.30
C LEU A 293 17.90 9.27 16.33
N VAL A 294 18.87 10.15 16.59
CA VAL A 294 18.71 11.29 17.51
C VAL A 294 17.70 12.29 16.95
N GLU A 295 17.82 12.66 15.68
CA GLU A 295 16.89 13.53 14.96
C GLU A 295 15.49 12.93 14.92
N PHE A 296 15.39 11.64 14.58
CA PHE A 296 14.10 10.97 14.51
C PHE A 296 13.38 10.97 15.86
N ILE A 297 14.05 10.59 16.94
CA ILE A 297 13.45 10.56 18.27
C ILE A 297 13.07 11.98 18.70
N SER A 298 13.91 12.98 18.43
CA SER A 298 13.60 14.37 18.75
C SER A 298 12.37 14.88 18.00
N CYS A 299 12.27 14.60 16.69
CA CYS A 299 11.10 14.93 15.88
C CYS A 299 9.84 14.21 16.37
N TYR A 300 9.98 12.95 16.78
CA TYR A 300 8.87 12.11 17.22
C TYR A 300 8.35 12.49 18.62
N LEU A 301 9.22 12.97 19.51
CA LEU A 301 8.84 13.46 20.83
C LEU A 301 8.42 14.94 20.84
N GLY A 302 8.83 15.71 19.84
CA GLY A 302 8.57 17.15 19.75
C GLY A 302 9.54 18.02 20.56
N HIS A 303 10.66 17.46 21.04
CA HIS A 303 11.71 18.19 21.75
C HIS A 303 13.10 17.59 21.48
N ASP A 304 14.14 18.38 21.69
CA ASP A 304 15.53 17.94 21.44
C ASP A 304 16.07 17.03 22.55
N ILE A 305 16.25 15.75 22.24
CA ILE A 305 16.75 14.78 23.24
C ILE A 305 18.22 15.00 23.60
N ARG A 306 18.99 15.73 22.78
CA ARG A 306 20.40 16.04 23.09
C ARG A 306 20.50 16.89 24.35
N LYS A 307 19.51 17.77 24.57
CA LYS A 307 19.43 18.69 25.71
C LYS A 307 18.59 18.15 26.86
N TYR A 308 17.44 17.55 26.55
CA TYR A 308 16.44 17.18 27.56
C TYR A 308 16.35 15.68 27.84
N GLY A 309 17.12 14.85 27.11
CA GLY A 309 17.03 13.40 27.18
C GLY A 309 15.65 12.87 26.76
N ILE A 310 15.33 11.65 27.21
CA ILE A 310 14.00 11.05 27.08
C ILE A 310 13.36 11.09 28.48
N PRO A 311 12.58 12.14 28.82
CA PRO A 311 12.31 12.49 30.22
C PRO A 311 11.31 11.59 30.95
N SER A 312 10.39 10.89 30.26
CA SER A 312 9.38 10.06 30.93
C SER A 312 9.41 8.57 30.55
N LYS A 313 8.96 7.72 31.48
CA LYS A 313 8.81 6.26 31.23
C LYS A 313 7.84 5.99 30.08
N ASP A 314 6.76 6.76 29.98
CA ASP A 314 5.76 6.62 28.92
C ASP A 314 6.32 7.03 27.56
N GLN A 315 7.08 8.13 27.49
CA GLN A 315 7.78 8.53 26.27
C GLN A 315 8.81 7.48 25.85
N SER A 316 9.55 6.92 26.81
CA SER A 316 10.50 5.83 26.55
C SER A 316 9.79 4.59 25.97
N LEU A 317 8.63 4.22 26.50
CA LEU A 317 7.81 3.11 25.97
C LEU A 317 7.28 3.41 24.56
N LEU A 318 6.85 4.64 24.32
CA LEU A 318 6.36 5.10 23.02
C LEU A 318 7.46 5.03 21.95
N VAL A 319 8.65 5.57 22.27
CA VAL A 319 9.84 5.50 21.40
C VAL A 319 10.24 4.06 21.14
N ARG A 320 10.31 3.22 22.18
CA ARG A 320 10.65 1.80 22.01
C ARG A 320 9.65 1.07 21.10
N LYS A 321 8.35 1.38 21.23
CA LYS A 321 7.29 0.77 20.41
C LYS A 321 7.41 1.14 18.93
N ILE A 322 7.72 2.39 18.61
CA ILE A 322 7.89 2.81 17.22
C ILE A 322 9.18 2.22 16.63
N LEU A 323 10.30 2.32 17.34
CA LEU A 323 11.60 1.87 16.85
C LEU A 323 11.70 0.35 16.66
N LYS A 324 11.01 -0.45 17.49
CA LYS A 324 10.91 -1.92 17.28
C LYS A 324 10.32 -2.31 15.93
N SER A 325 9.52 -1.43 15.31
CA SER A 325 8.94 -1.68 13.98
C SER A 325 9.86 -1.29 12.82
N LEU A 326 10.97 -0.60 13.09
CA LEU A 326 11.89 -0.07 12.08
C LEU A 326 13.12 -0.94 11.87
N TRP A 327 13.74 -0.74 10.72
CA TRP A 327 15.07 -1.21 10.35
C TRP A 327 16.05 -0.07 10.46
N PHE A 328 17.28 -0.40 10.85
CA PHE A 328 18.35 0.56 11.04
C PHE A 328 19.58 0.16 10.24
N VAL A 329 20.34 1.15 9.82
CA VAL A 329 21.63 1.00 9.14
C VAL A 329 22.67 1.90 9.80
N THR A 330 23.93 1.60 9.55
CA THR A 330 25.07 2.42 9.96
C THR A 330 25.90 2.80 8.74
N LEU A 331 26.46 4.02 8.74
CA LEU A 331 27.24 4.54 7.62
C LEU A 331 28.74 4.70 7.92
N TYR A 332 29.18 4.46 9.16
CA TYR A 332 30.59 4.58 9.55
C TYR A 332 31.48 3.40 9.07
N THR A 333 30.92 2.43 8.34
CA THR A 333 31.69 1.32 7.76
C THR A 333 31.43 1.22 6.26
N ASN A 334 32.39 0.67 5.51
CA ASN A 334 32.26 0.43 4.07
C ASN A 334 31.21 -0.65 3.69
N ARG A 335 30.43 -1.15 4.65
CA ARG A 335 29.40 -2.17 4.44
C ARG A 335 28.09 -1.74 5.11
N ILE A 336 27.02 -1.66 4.33
CA ILE A 336 25.69 -1.39 4.87
C ILE A 336 25.18 -2.67 5.54
N ARG A 337 25.03 -2.62 6.87
CA ARG A 337 24.42 -3.70 7.66
C ARG A 337 23.06 -3.23 8.16
N ARG A 338 22.06 -4.11 8.03
CA ARG A 338 20.70 -3.86 8.52
C ARG A 338 20.50 -4.49 9.89
N TYR A 339 19.85 -3.74 10.76
CA TYR A 339 19.63 -4.10 12.16
C TYR A 339 18.18 -3.90 12.59
N ARG A 340 17.79 -4.62 13.65
CA ARG A 340 16.54 -4.40 14.41
C ARG A 340 16.86 -4.00 15.83
N LEU A 341 15.97 -3.20 16.43
CA LEU A 341 16.10 -2.79 17.84
C LEU A 341 15.72 -3.95 18.78
N LYS A 342 16.61 -4.26 19.72
CA LYS A 342 16.33 -5.10 20.89
C LYS A 342 15.87 -4.25 22.08
N SER A 343 16.71 -3.29 22.47
CA SER A 343 16.51 -2.44 23.65
C SER A 343 17.37 -1.18 23.57
N PHE A 344 17.31 -0.37 24.62
CA PHE A 344 18.27 0.68 24.93
C PHE A 344 19.22 0.21 26.03
N GLY A 345 20.49 0.59 25.94
CA GLY A 345 21.50 0.39 26.97
C GLY A 345 21.74 1.67 27.79
N ARG A 346 22.87 1.71 28.52
CA ARG A 346 23.33 2.91 29.23
C ARG A 346 23.90 3.97 28.28
N ALA A 347 24.25 5.14 28.79
CA ALA A 347 24.93 6.18 28.04
C ALA A 347 26.20 5.65 27.35
N ALA A 348 26.58 6.16 26.17
CA ALA A 348 27.70 5.62 25.42
C ALA A 348 29.06 5.75 26.14
N ASN A 349 29.23 6.76 27.00
CA ASN A 349 30.39 6.90 27.89
C ASN A 349 30.38 5.96 29.11
N GLU A 350 29.25 5.34 29.43
CA GLU A 350 29.09 4.44 30.60
C GLU A 350 28.93 2.97 30.20
N GLN A 351 28.30 2.70 29.06
CA GLN A 351 28.04 1.36 28.57
C GLN A 351 29.38 0.70 28.21
N LYS A 352 29.72 -0.37 28.94
CA LYS A 352 30.88 -1.21 28.67
C LYS A 352 30.51 -2.49 27.93
N PHE A 353 31.46 -3.06 27.22
CA PHE A 353 31.41 -4.40 26.67
C PHE A 353 32.82 -5.02 26.63
N LEU A 354 32.89 -6.35 26.55
CA LEU A 354 34.16 -7.05 26.41
C LEU A 354 34.62 -7.00 24.96
N LYS A 355 35.73 -6.33 24.73
CA LYS A 355 36.48 -6.34 23.47
C LYS A 355 37.47 -7.51 23.52
N ASP A 356 37.46 -8.33 22.49
CA ASP A 356 38.35 -9.50 22.32
C ASP A 356 38.41 -10.41 23.56
N GLN A 357 37.26 -10.56 24.24
CA GLN A 357 36.99 -11.40 25.41
C GLN A 357 37.72 -11.05 26.72
N ASP A 358 38.73 -10.16 26.71
CA ASP A 358 39.51 -9.84 27.92
C ASP A 358 39.51 -8.36 28.33
N GLU A 359 39.22 -7.42 27.43
CA GLU A 359 39.30 -5.98 27.72
C GLU A 359 37.91 -5.32 27.88
N GLN A 360 37.61 -4.77 29.06
CA GLN A 360 36.41 -3.94 29.23
C GLN A 360 36.66 -2.52 28.74
N ILE A 361 35.95 -2.11 27.70
CA ILE A 361 36.01 -0.76 27.14
C ILE A 361 34.60 -0.15 27.04
N THR A 362 34.49 1.16 27.20
CA THR A 362 33.23 1.88 26.97
C THR A 362 32.94 1.96 25.47
N VAL A 363 31.66 2.06 25.10
CA VAL A 363 31.26 2.23 23.70
C VAL A 363 31.89 3.49 23.11
N ALA A 364 31.91 4.61 23.85
CA ALA A 364 32.52 5.86 23.40
C ALA A 364 34.03 5.69 23.10
N ASN A 365 34.80 5.10 24.01
CA ASN A 365 36.24 4.90 23.82
C ASN A 365 36.52 3.93 22.67
N TYR A 366 35.75 2.85 22.54
CA TYR A 366 35.91 1.91 21.44
C TYR A 366 35.74 2.57 20.06
N PHE A 367 34.73 3.43 19.89
CA PHE A 367 34.51 4.14 18.62
C PHE A 367 35.60 5.17 18.33
N HIS A 368 36.11 5.83 19.37
CA HIS A 368 37.25 6.72 19.26
C HIS A 368 38.52 5.95 18.83
N ASP A 369 38.82 4.82 19.47
CA ASP A 369 40.08 4.11 19.25
C ASP A 369 40.08 3.35 17.91
N LYS A 370 38.97 2.67 17.59
CA LYS A 370 38.88 1.82 16.40
C LYS A 370 38.59 2.59 15.12
N TRP A 371 37.69 3.57 15.18
CA TRP A 371 37.18 4.28 14.01
C TRP A 371 37.59 5.74 13.96
N ARG A 372 38.31 6.24 14.98
CA ARG A 372 38.67 7.67 15.12
C ARG A 372 37.44 8.59 15.14
N ILE A 373 36.32 8.09 15.66
CA ILE A 373 35.07 8.82 15.79
C ILE A 373 34.93 9.32 17.23
N ARG A 374 35.02 10.63 17.43
CA ARG A 374 34.66 11.28 18.69
C ARG A 374 33.16 11.52 18.72
N LEU A 375 32.46 10.96 19.69
CA LEU A 375 31.02 11.12 19.81
C LEU A 375 30.66 12.54 20.27
N TYR A 376 29.63 13.13 19.66
CA TYR A 376 29.12 14.46 20.05
C TYR A 376 28.18 14.39 21.24
N HIS A 377 27.43 13.29 21.35
CA HIS A 377 26.43 13.08 22.40
C HIS A 377 26.68 11.79 23.19
N PRO A 378 27.84 11.65 23.84
CA PRO A 378 28.21 10.42 24.55
C PRO A 378 27.32 10.15 25.77
N HIS A 379 26.64 11.16 26.31
CA HIS A 379 25.68 11.05 27.41
C HIS A 379 24.35 10.40 27.00
N LEU A 380 24.06 10.31 25.69
CA LEU A 380 22.85 9.67 25.20
C LEU A 380 22.96 8.13 25.28
N PRO A 381 21.85 7.42 25.57
CA PRO A 381 21.86 5.96 25.67
C PRO A 381 22.25 5.32 24.34
N VAL A 382 22.97 4.21 24.39
CA VAL A 382 23.20 3.38 23.20
C VAL A 382 21.93 2.63 22.82
N VAL A 383 21.81 2.24 21.56
CA VAL A 383 20.84 1.24 21.12
C VAL A 383 21.47 -0.14 21.04
N GLU A 384 20.76 -1.12 21.58
CA GLU A 384 21.06 -2.52 21.40
C GLU A 384 20.41 -3.01 20.11
N LEU A 385 21.24 -3.28 19.12
CA LEU A 385 20.82 -3.71 17.80
C LEU A 385 21.25 -5.15 17.54
N PHE A 386 20.47 -5.89 16.78
CA PHE A 386 20.83 -7.23 16.33
C PHE A 386 20.56 -7.39 14.84
N ASN A 387 21.34 -8.26 14.19
CA ASN A 387 21.07 -8.65 12.82
C ASN A 387 20.07 -9.84 12.86
N PRO A 388 18.96 -9.83 12.12
CA PRO A 388 18.02 -10.97 12.13
C PRO A 388 18.64 -12.31 11.74
N ILE A 389 19.76 -12.30 11.00
CA ILE A 389 20.51 -13.50 10.62
C ILE A 389 21.25 -14.10 11.82
N ASP A 390 21.67 -13.27 12.78
CA ASP A 390 22.36 -13.68 14.00
C ASP A 390 21.77 -12.93 15.19
N LYS A 391 20.67 -13.49 15.74
CA LYS A 391 19.89 -12.85 16.81
C LYS A 391 20.62 -12.85 18.16
N ASN A 392 21.59 -13.72 18.33
CA ASN A 392 22.33 -13.86 19.58
C ASN A 392 23.42 -12.79 19.71
N LYS A 393 23.93 -12.30 18.57
CA LYS A 393 24.90 -11.22 18.54
C LYS A 393 24.26 -9.84 18.67
N ILE A 394 24.45 -9.23 19.84
CA ILE A 394 23.98 -7.87 20.13
C ILE A 394 25.10 -6.87 19.89
N HIS A 395 24.75 -5.76 19.26
CA HIS A 395 25.62 -4.64 18.96
C HIS A 395 25.16 -3.42 19.78
N PHE A 396 26.05 -2.86 20.58
CA PHE A 396 25.84 -1.57 21.24
C PHE A 396 26.29 -0.46 20.31
N LEU A 397 25.36 0.37 19.85
CA LEU A 397 25.65 1.44 18.89
C LEU A 397 25.19 2.80 19.44
N PRO A 398 26.05 3.84 19.40
CA PRO A 398 25.65 5.21 19.71
C PRO A 398 24.51 5.67 18.80
N MET A 399 23.49 6.34 19.36
CA MET A 399 22.32 6.77 18.57
C MET A 399 22.68 7.68 17.40
N GLU A 400 23.68 8.55 17.56
CA GLU A 400 24.13 9.46 16.50
C GLU A 400 24.76 8.76 15.29
N LEU A 401 25.20 7.50 15.44
CA LEU A 401 25.78 6.69 14.35
C LEU A 401 24.78 5.73 13.70
N VAL A 402 23.52 5.77 14.14
CA VAL A 402 22.45 4.89 13.68
C VAL A 402 21.44 5.70 12.87
N ILE A 403 21.08 5.19 11.70
CA ILE A 403 20.17 5.85 10.76
C ILE A 403 18.99 4.92 10.48
N ILE A 404 17.81 5.49 10.32
CA ILE A 404 16.63 4.73 9.89
C ILE A 404 16.84 4.31 8.43
N ASP A 405 16.70 3.01 8.14
CA ASP A 405 16.85 2.50 6.77
C ASP A 405 15.86 3.22 5.85
N LYS A 406 16.32 3.59 4.65
CA LYS A 406 15.54 4.44 3.75
C LYS A 406 14.31 3.69 3.22
N TRP A 407 13.29 4.45 2.83
CA TRP A 407 12.11 3.92 2.11
C TRP A 407 11.31 2.85 2.89
N GLN A 408 11.32 2.94 4.21
CA GLN A 408 10.45 2.13 5.06
C GLN A 408 9.05 2.73 5.13
N ARG A 409 8.05 1.98 4.67
CA ARG A 409 6.66 2.43 4.67
C ARG A 409 6.12 2.52 6.10
N SER A 410 5.49 3.65 6.44
CA SER A 410 4.76 3.80 7.70
C SER A 410 3.37 3.20 7.55
N LEU A 411 3.13 2.10 8.26
CA LEU A 411 1.81 1.46 8.37
C LEU A 411 1.00 1.96 9.57
N LYS A 412 1.59 2.85 10.37
CA LYS A 412 0.90 3.42 11.54
C LYS A 412 -0.18 4.39 11.08
N PRO A 413 -1.33 4.44 11.79
CA PRO A 413 -2.36 5.43 11.51
C PRO A 413 -1.80 6.86 11.53
N LEU A 414 -2.31 7.68 10.63
CA LEU A 414 -2.00 9.11 10.58
C LEU A 414 -2.84 9.87 11.60
N THR A 415 -2.22 10.88 12.23
CA THR A 415 -2.91 11.87 13.07
C THR A 415 -3.84 12.75 12.22
N THR A 416 -4.75 13.48 12.86
CA THR A 416 -5.66 14.40 12.15
C THR A 416 -4.90 15.47 11.36
N GLU A 417 -3.82 16.00 11.93
CA GLU A 417 -2.97 16.99 11.25
C GLU A 417 -2.25 16.37 10.03
N GLN A 418 -1.66 15.19 10.20
CA GLN A 418 -1.02 14.45 9.11
C GLN A 418 -2.02 14.15 7.98
N ARG A 419 -3.24 13.68 8.31
CA ARG A 419 -4.30 13.45 7.31
C ARG A 419 -4.65 14.73 6.57
N THR A 420 -4.75 15.85 7.28
CA THR A 420 -5.03 17.15 6.66
C THR A 420 -3.94 17.55 5.68
N LYS A 421 -2.66 17.39 6.04
CA LYS A 421 -1.51 17.62 5.14
C LYS A 421 -1.57 16.72 3.91
N VAL A 422 -1.83 15.42 4.11
CA VAL A 422 -2.01 14.47 3.00
C VAL A 422 -3.17 14.89 2.09
N THR A 423 -4.37 15.15 2.63
CA THR A 423 -5.54 15.57 1.84
C THR A 423 -5.25 16.83 1.03
N LYS A 424 -4.63 17.85 1.63
CA LYS A 424 -4.24 19.08 0.93
C LYS A 424 -3.28 18.82 -0.24
N LYS A 425 -2.41 17.82 -0.11
CA LYS A 425 -1.44 17.44 -1.16
C LYS A 425 -2.02 16.50 -2.22
N THR A 426 -3.03 15.69 -1.88
CA THR A 426 -3.58 14.67 -2.79
C THR A 426 -4.83 15.12 -3.55
N VAL A 427 -5.56 16.11 -3.04
CA VAL A 427 -6.73 16.70 -3.69
C VAL A 427 -6.25 17.66 -4.78
N VAL A 428 -6.52 17.28 -6.03
CA VAL A 428 -6.21 18.06 -7.23
C VAL A 428 -7.42 18.01 -8.15
N ARG A 429 -7.55 19.00 -9.03
CA ARG A 429 -8.66 19.06 -9.99
C ARG A 429 -8.51 17.98 -11.07
N PRO A 430 -9.59 17.51 -11.71
CA PRO A 430 -9.52 16.46 -12.74
C PRO A 430 -8.54 16.77 -13.89
N GLY A 431 -8.50 18.02 -14.38
CA GLY A 431 -7.55 18.43 -15.43
C GLY A 431 -6.08 18.37 -15.00
N GLU A 432 -5.78 18.78 -13.76
CA GLU A 432 -4.43 18.62 -13.18
C GLU A 432 -4.08 17.14 -13.01
N ARG A 433 -5.02 16.32 -12.52
CA ARG A 433 -4.82 14.87 -12.38
C ARG A 433 -4.54 14.21 -13.72
N TYR A 434 -5.25 14.59 -14.78
CA TYR A 434 -4.97 14.13 -16.15
C TYR A 434 -3.52 14.44 -16.54
N GLY A 435 -3.07 15.69 -16.37
CA GLY A 435 -1.69 16.09 -16.66
C GLY A 435 -0.65 15.32 -15.84
N MET A 436 -0.93 15.05 -14.56
CA MET A 436 -0.03 14.27 -13.71
C MET A 436 0.09 12.81 -14.17
N ILE A 437 -1.02 12.16 -14.54
CA ILE A 437 -1.01 10.76 -15.02
C ILE A 437 -0.26 10.67 -16.35
N ARG A 438 -0.47 11.63 -17.26
CA ARG A 438 0.27 11.70 -18.53
C ARG A 438 1.78 11.82 -18.28
N ARG A 439 2.19 12.75 -17.41
CA ARG A 439 3.60 12.91 -17.04
C ARG A 439 4.22 11.62 -16.50
N VAL A 440 3.50 10.88 -15.66
CA VAL A 440 3.96 9.58 -15.16
C VAL A 440 4.17 8.59 -16.32
N ALA A 441 3.23 8.50 -17.26
CA ALA A 441 3.35 7.62 -18.41
C ALA A 441 4.58 7.97 -19.27
N ASP A 442 4.83 9.26 -19.49
CA ASP A 442 5.99 9.78 -20.22
C ASP A 442 7.32 9.49 -19.49
N GLU A 443 7.37 9.73 -18.17
CA GLU A 443 8.54 9.50 -17.33
C GLU A 443 8.92 8.01 -17.23
N CYS A 444 7.93 7.11 -17.28
CA CYS A 444 8.17 5.67 -17.27
C CYS A 444 8.85 5.16 -18.55
N ARG A 445 8.78 5.92 -19.65
CA ARG A 445 9.40 5.60 -20.94
C ARG A 445 9.19 4.13 -21.37
N PHE A 446 7.97 3.60 -21.22
CA PHE A 446 7.66 2.18 -21.47
C PHE A 446 8.17 1.66 -22.83
N ASN A 447 8.13 2.50 -23.87
CA ASN A 447 8.54 2.11 -25.22
C ASN A 447 10.06 2.10 -25.44
N HIS A 448 10.83 2.56 -24.45
CA HIS A 448 12.29 2.45 -24.40
C HIS A 448 12.77 1.44 -23.35
N ASP A 449 11.84 0.76 -22.67
CA ASP A 449 12.16 -0.28 -21.71
C ASP A 449 12.72 -1.50 -22.45
N GLU A 450 13.94 -1.90 -22.10
CA GLU A 450 14.65 -2.99 -22.78
C GLU A 450 13.86 -4.30 -22.77
N TYR A 451 13.13 -4.59 -21.69
CA TYR A 451 12.32 -5.79 -21.59
C TYR A 451 11.09 -5.66 -22.50
N LEU A 452 10.32 -4.58 -22.41
CA LEU A 452 9.12 -4.41 -23.23
C LEU A 452 9.45 -4.42 -24.74
N VAL A 453 10.52 -3.75 -25.16
CA VAL A 453 10.98 -3.74 -26.55
C VAL A 453 11.37 -5.13 -27.04
N LYS A 454 12.13 -5.92 -26.26
CA LYS A 454 12.49 -7.30 -26.61
C LYS A 454 11.27 -8.21 -26.81
N PHE A 455 10.22 -7.98 -26.00
CA PHE A 455 8.95 -8.69 -26.10
C PHE A 455 8.00 -8.10 -27.17
N GLY A 456 8.43 -7.06 -27.89
CA GLY A 456 7.64 -6.42 -28.94
C GLY A 456 6.40 -5.70 -28.39
N ILE A 457 6.41 -5.29 -27.12
CA ILE A 457 5.29 -4.62 -26.45
C ILE A 457 5.50 -3.11 -26.54
N ASN A 458 4.47 -2.39 -26.99
CA ASN A 458 4.43 -0.94 -27.07
C ASN A 458 3.20 -0.39 -26.34
N VAL A 459 3.30 0.80 -25.75
CA VAL A 459 2.20 1.50 -25.08
C VAL A 459 1.93 2.83 -25.77
N ASP A 460 0.66 3.13 -26.02
CA ASP A 460 0.24 4.42 -26.58
C ASP A 460 0.22 5.50 -25.49
N VAL A 461 1.39 5.89 -24.98
CA VAL A 461 1.55 6.79 -23.82
C VAL A 461 1.03 8.21 -24.03
N ASN A 462 0.94 8.66 -25.29
CA ASN A 462 0.47 10.01 -25.63
C ASN A 462 -1.05 10.16 -25.55
N GLU A 463 -1.79 9.05 -25.60
CA GLU A 463 -3.25 9.04 -25.73
C GLU A 463 -3.90 8.17 -24.65
N MET A 464 -4.47 8.85 -23.66
CA MET A 464 -5.41 8.22 -22.75
C MET A 464 -6.67 7.81 -23.51
N ILE A 465 -7.15 6.59 -23.26
CA ILE A 465 -8.32 6.05 -23.98
C ILE A 465 -9.53 6.92 -23.70
N MET A 466 -10.10 7.45 -24.78
CA MET A 466 -11.37 8.17 -24.80
C MET A 466 -12.51 7.17 -25.03
N LEU A 467 -13.54 7.24 -24.19
CA LEU A 467 -14.72 6.37 -24.28
C LEU A 467 -15.99 7.20 -24.44
N PRO A 468 -16.92 6.78 -25.32
CA PRO A 468 -18.27 7.31 -25.32
C PRO A 468 -18.99 6.83 -24.05
N ALA A 469 -19.60 7.78 -23.34
CA ALA A 469 -20.37 7.56 -22.14
C ALA A 469 -21.72 8.28 -22.22
N ARG A 470 -22.57 8.11 -21.19
CA ARG A 470 -23.89 8.73 -21.13
C ARG A 470 -24.16 9.35 -19.77
N ILE A 471 -24.70 10.55 -19.77
CA ILE A 471 -25.28 11.21 -18.61
C ILE A 471 -26.75 10.80 -18.54
N LEU A 472 -27.09 9.99 -17.54
CA LEU A 472 -28.48 9.59 -17.31
C LEU A 472 -29.29 10.80 -16.83
N SER A 473 -30.58 10.83 -17.20
CA SER A 473 -31.52 11.82 -16.67
C SER A 473 -31.58 11.69 -15.15
N LEU A 474 -31.58 12.84 -14.47
CA LEU A 474 -31.71 12.87 -13.03
C LEU A 474 -33.11 12.36 -12.64
N PRO A 475 -33.24 11.53 -11.58
CA PRO A 475 -34.54 11.11 -11.11
C PRO A 475 -35.28 12.29 -10.47
N GLU A 476 -36.60 12.21 -10.50
CA GLU A 476 -37.46 13.10 -9.70
C GLU A 476 -37.50 12.60 -8.26
N ILE A 477 -37.43 13.53 -7.30
CA ILE A 477 -37.54 13.20 -5.88
C ILE A 477 -38.82 13.80 -5.34
N LYS A 478 -39.76 12.93 -4.95
CA LYS A 478 -41.08 13.34 -4.45
C LYS A 478 -41.08 13.48 -2.93
N TYR A 479 -41.61 14.61 -2.47
CA TYR A 479 -41.84 14.97 -1.07
C TYR A 479 -43.27 15.44 -0.88
N LYS A 480 -43.73 15.61 0.36
CA LYS A 480 -45.01 16.28 0.64
C LYS A 480 -44.84 17.79 0.64
N SER A 481 -45.85 18.51 0.14
CA SER A 481 -45.86 19.96 0.16
C SER A 481 -45.63 20.50 1.58
N SER A 482 -44.92 21.62 1.70
CA SER A 482 -44.81 22.31 2.99
C SER A 482 -46.12 23.03 3.39
N GLN A 483 -46.99 23.31 2.40
CA GLN A 483 -48.27 24.00 2.58
C GLN A 483 -49.38 23.05 3.03
N ASP A 484 -49.34 21.79 2.59
CA ASP A 484 -50.29 20.76 3.01
C ASP A 484 -49.67 19.35 2.92
N ASP A 485 -50.17 18.42 3.73
CA ASP A 485 -49.67 17.03 3.74
C ASP A 485 -50.37 16.14 2.68
N GLN A 486 -51.26 16.70 1.84
CA GLN A 486 -52.04 15.94 0.86
C GLN A 486 -51.33 15.86 -0.48
N HIS A 487 -50.69 16.93 -0.93
CA HIS A 487 -50.07 17.03 -2.24
C HIS A 487 -48.59 16.63 -2.25
N ASP A 488 -48.19 15.96 -3.32
CA ASP A 488 -46.80 15.66 -3.60
C ASP A 488 -46.15 16.81 -4.39
N VAL A 489 -44.92 17.14 -4.04
CA VAL A 489 -44.07 18.12 -4.75
C VAL A 489 -42.78 17.43 -5.18
N VAL A 490 -42.31 17.77 -6.38
CA VAL A 490 -41.04 17.25 -6.92
C VAL A 490 -39.92 18.24 -6.62
N GLU A 491 -38.91 17.79 -5.89
CA GLU A 491 -37.67 18.54 -5.68
C GLU A 491 -36.75 18.39 -6.89
N ARG A 492 -36.22 19.53 -7.37
CA ARG A 492 -35.34 19.54 -8.54
C ARG A 492 -33.93 19.11 -8.16
N VAL A 493 -33.49 17.99 -8.73
CA VAL A 493 -32.09 17.55 -8.63
C VAL A 493 -31.22 18.33 -9.62
N GLN A 494 -30.09 18.83 -9.15
CA GLN A 494 -29.06 19.48 -9.95
C GLN A 494 -27.69 18.95 -9.55
N ASN A 495 -26.89 18.50 -10.53
CA ASN A 495 -25.53 17.99 -10.31
C ASN A 495 -25.45 16.92 -9.19
N GLY A 496 -26.47 16.05 -9.11
CA GLY A 496 -26.56 14.99 -8.10
C GLY A 496 -26.89 15.48 -6.68
N LYS A 497 -27.36 16.72 -6.53
CA LYS A 497 -27.77 17.32 -5.25
C LYS A 497 -29.17 17.92 -5.37
N TRP A 498 -29.89 17.98 -4.27
CA TRP A 498 -31.13 18.73 -4.13
C TRP A 498 -31.18 19.31 -2.71
N TRP A 499 -31.97 20.35 -2.53
CA TRP A 499 -32.27 20.91 -1.21
C TRP A 499 -33.60 20.34 -0.74
N LEU A 500 -33.73 20.15 0.57
CA LEU A 500 -35.01 19.78 1.16
C LEU A 500 -35.73 21.06 1.56
N ASN A 501 -36.68 21.52 0.73
CA ASN A 501 -37.53 22.68 1.03
C ASN A 501 -38.94 22.26 1.48
N ASN A 502 -39.25 20.97 1.32
CA ASN A 502 -40.56 20.37 1.54
C ASN A 502 -40.53 19.31 2.66
N ARG A 503 -41.68 18.74 3.00
CA ARG A 503 -41.85 17.80 4.11
C ARG A 503 -41.56 16.37 3.67
N PHE A 504 -41.10 15.53 4.60
CA PHE A 504 -40.88 14.10 4.33
C PHE A 504 -42.15 13.44 3.78
N ASN A 505 -42.02 12.59 2.75
CA ASN A 505 -43.15 11.86 2.16
C ASN A 505 -43.91 11.03 3.23
N LYS A 506 -43.16 10.40 4.14
CA LYS A 506 -43.69 9.80 5.36
C LYS A 506 -42.87 10.31 6.54
N ALA A 507 -43.40 11.31 7.23
CA ALA A 507 -42.79 11.80 8.46
C ALA A 507 -43.10 10.84 9.63
N CYS A 508 -42.14 10.70 10.54
CA CYS A 508 -42.34 10.00 11.80
C CYS A 508 -42.56 11.04 12.88
N GLU A 509 -43.57 10.84 13.73
CA GLU A 509 -43.79 11.69 14.89
C GLU A 509 -42.86 11.27 16.04
N ILE A 510 -42.22 12.25 16.68
CA ILE A 510 -41.31 12.00 17.81
C ILE A 510 -41.98 12.52 19.08
N HIS A 511 -42.70 11.62 19.75
CA HIS A 511 -43.41 11.95 20.98
C HIS A 511 -42.48 12.06 22.20
N VAL A 512 -41.44 11.21 22.27
CA VAL A 512 -40.56 11.12 23.43
C VAL A 512 -39.10 11.14 23.00
N TRP A 513 -38.35 12.13 23.49
CA TRP A 513 -36.92 12.27 23.26
C TRP A 513 -36.29 13.09 24.40
N ALA A 514 -34.97 12.98 24.57
CA ALA A 514 -34.23 13.70 25.59
C ALA A 514 -32.86 14.14 25.06
N VAL A 515 -32.36 15.26 25.59
CA VAL A 515 -30.99 15.74 25.32
C VAL A 515 -30.17 15.63 26.59
N GLY A 516 -29.16 14.77 26.54
CA GLY A 516 -28.15 14.65 27.57
C GLY A 516 -26.92 15.47 27.25
N ALA A 517 -26.65 16.51 28.03
CA ALA A 517 -25.41 17.27 27.93
C ALA A 517 -24.49 16.93 29.10
N ARG A 518 -23.21 16.64 28.81
CA ARG A 518 -22.17 16.56 29.83
C ARG A 518 -21.76 18.00 30.17
N THR A 519 -22.40 18.57 31.18
CA THR A 519 -22.26 19.98 31.53
C THR A 519 -21.14 20.18 32.55
N GLU A 520 -19.99 20.72 32.10
CA GLU A 520 -18.92 21.20 32.99
C GLU A 520 -19.16 22.65 33.44
N CYS A 521 -20.04 23.41 32.75
CA CYS A 521 -20.44 24.77 33.13
C CYS A 521 -21.78 25.22 32.50
N ARG A 522 -22.35 26.33 33.00
CA ARG A 522 -23.62 26.93 32.50
C ARG A 522 -23.62 27.22 30.99
N LYS A 523 -22.48 27.60 30.41
CA LYS A 523 -22.35 27.87 28.96
C LYS A 523 -22.65 26.62 28.10
N THR A 524 -22.29 25.42 28.58
CA THR A 524 -22.55 24.16 27.89
C THR A 524 -24.04 23.81 27.90
N LYS A 525 -24.75 24.13 28.99
CA LYS A 525 -26.21 23.94 29.09
C LYS A 525 -26.98 24.84 28.13
N CYS A 526 -26.64 26.13 28.07
CA CYS A 526 -27.26 27.07 27.13
C CYS A 526 -27.02 26.67 25.66
N ARG A 527 -25.80 26.21 25.32
CA ARG A 527 -25.50 25.67 23.99
C ARG A 527 -26.32 24.41 23.67
N GLY A 528 -26.46 23.51 24.64
CA GLY A 528 -27.33 22.34 24.52
C GLY A 528 -28.77 22.74 24.20
N GLN A 529 -29.30 23.74 24.92
CA GLN A 529 -30.67 24.23 24.70
C GLN A 529 -30.84 24.83 23.30
N ASN A 530 -29.89 25.66 22.84
CA ASN A 530 -29.92 26.20 21.48
C ASN A 530 -29.91 25.10 20.40
N VAL A 531 -29.19 24.00 20.63
CA VAL A 531 -29.19 22.85 19.72
C VAL A 531 -30.53 22.12 19.75
N ALA A 532 -31.12 21.92 20.94
CA ALA A 532 -32.43 21.29 21.08
C ALA A 532 -33.52 22.10 20.36
N ASP A 533 -33.53 23.42 20.53
CA ASP A 533 -34.51 24.32 19.90
C ASP A 533 -34.37 24.34 18.37
N LYS A 534 -33.13 24.44 17.86
CA LYS A 534 -32.84 24.38 16.41
C LYS A 534 -33.24 23.02 15.83
N MET A 535 -33.00 21.94 16.56
CA MET A 535 -33.40 20.60 16.12
C MET A 535 -34.92 20.47 16.06
N SER A 536 -35.66 20.83 17.12
CA SER A 536 -37.13 20.80 17.11
C SER A 536 -37.71 21.64 15.98
N HIS A 537 -37.17 22.85 15.77
CA HIS A 537 -37.61 23.71 14.67
C HIS A 537 -37.38 23.08 13.30
N GLY A 538 -36.16 22.60 13.02
CA GLY A 538 -35.83 21.97 11.74
C GLY A 538 -36.65 20.71 11.46
N GLN A 539 -36.93 19.88 12.48
CA GLN A 539 -37.74 18.68 12.34
C GLN A 539 -39.22 19.00 12.11
N ASN A 540 -39.75 20.05 12.73
CA ASN A 540 -41.13 20.51 12.51
C ASN A 540 -41.31 21.08 11.10
N VAL A 541 -40.33 21.85 10.59
CA VAL A 541 -40.34 22.32 9.20
C VAL A 541 -40.34 21.15 8.21
N ALA A 542 -39.68 20.05 8.55
CA ALA A 542 -39.66 18.83 7.75
C ALA A 542 -40.89 17.90 7.96
N GLY A 543 -41.84 18.28 8.83
CA GLY A 543 -43.09 17.55 9.09
C GLY A 543 -43.05 16.47 10.17
N GLN A 544 -41.96 16.34 10.95
CA GLN A 544 -41.78 15.26 11.94
C GLN A 544 -42.39 15.52 13.34
N ASN A 545 -43.13 16.62 13.53
CA ASN A 545 -43.86 16.95 14.77
C ASN A 545 -43.10 16.55 16.06
N VAL A 546 -42.08 17.34 16.41
CA VAL A 546 -41.20 17.15 17.57
C VAL A 546 -41.50 18.24 18.60
N ALA A 547 -41.95 17.82 19.78
CA ALA A 547 -42.15 18.72 20.92
C ALA A 547 -40.79 19.33 21.37
N ARG A 548 -40.80 20.60 21.80
CA ARG A 548 -39.61 21.23 22.42
C ARG A 548 -39.26 20.52 23.72
N GLN A 549 -37.97 20.33 23.97
CA GLN A 549 -37.46 19.69 25.19
C GLN A 549 -36.44 20.59 25.90
N ASN A 550 -36.44 20.52 27.23
CA ASN A 550 -35.42 21.16 28.06
C ASN A 550 -34.21 20.22 28.22
N VAL A 551 -33.00 20.77 28.16
CA VAL A 551 -31.78 19.98 28.38
C VAL A 551 -31.63 19.61 29.85
N ALA A 552 -31.57 18.30 30.11
CA ALA A 552 -31.30 17.75 31.42
C ALA A 552 -29.79 17.71 31.71
N ASP A 553 -29.40 18.06 32.94
CA ASP A 553 -28.02 17.92 33.40
C ASP A 553 -27.75 16.44 33.73
N ILE A 554 -26.85 15.81 32.97
CA ILE A 554 -26.40 14.45 33.27
C ILE A 554 -25.11 14.51 34.07
N SER A 555 -25.25 14.48 35.40
CA SER A 555 -24.16 14.19 36.33
C SER A 555 -23.92 12.68 36.33
N LEU A 556 -22.90 12.21 35.62
CA LEU A 556 -22.35 10.88 35.87
C LEU A 556 -21.60 10.95 37.21
N ARG A 557 -22.20 10.39 38.28
CA ARG A 557 -21.44 10.04 39.49
C ARG A 557 -20.46 8.92 39.18
#